data_AF-A0A5E4PNJ6-F1
#
_entry.id   AF-A0A5E4PNJ6-F1
#
_cell.length_a   1.000
_cell.length_b   1.000
_cell.length_c   1.000
_cell.angle_alpha   90.00
_cell.angle_beta   90.00
_cell.angle_gamma   90.00
#
_symmetry.space_group_name_H-M   'P 1'
#
loop_
_entity.id
_entity.type
_entity.pdbx_description
1 polymer ?
#
loop_
_entity_poly.entity_id
_entity_poly.type
_entity_poly.pdbx_seq_one_letter_code
_entity_poly.pdbx_strand_id
1 'polypeptide(L)'
;MSDNTQDIIKEAAAAAAMSGSLFSTFDIIMLVILFGAAVWWLYSSRKENKKDDLLLSKYSIQPAGSIQVTENSFIKKLQSSGRSLVVFYGSQTGTGEEFAGRLAKEGIRYKMKGMVADPEECDMEELTKLKDIPNSLAVFCVATYGEGDPTDNAMDFYEWLKNGEPDLTGLNYAVFGLGNKTYEHYNAVAIYMDKRMEELGATRVYECGLVLKMTLSHGKTNFGLQFVKNSILKVLEKKN
;
A
#
# COMPACT_ATOMS: atom_id res chain seq x y z
N MET A 1 -52.71 1.78 -69.08
CA MET A 1 -52.50 1.91 -67.62
C MET A 1 -51.85 0.64 -67.09
N SER A 2 -50.70 0.26 -67.66
CA SER A 2 -50.05 -1.05 -67.40
C SER A 2 -48.53 -0.96 -67.31
N ASP A 3 -47.99 0.25 -67.18
CA ASP A 3 -46.54 0.51 -67.14
C ASP A 3 -46.00 0.64 -65.70
N ASN A 4 -46.88 0.86 -64.71
CA ASN A 4 -46.46 1.15 -63.33
C ASN A 4 -46.18 -0.11 -62.49
N THR A 5 -46.53 -1.30 -62.98
CA THR A 5 -46.37 -2.55 -62.22
C THR A 5 -44.96 -3.16 -62.40
N GLN A 6 -44.31 -2.91 -63.54
CA GLN A 6 -42.96 -3.41 -63.83
C GLN A 6 -41.89 -2.62 -63.08
N ASP A 7 -42.09 -1.32 -62.86
CA ASP A 7 -41.16 -0.47 -62.12
C ASP A 7 -41.20 -0.71 -60.61
N ILE A 8 -42.39 -0.94 -60.04
CA ILE A 8 -42.55 -1.27 -58.61
C ILE A 8 -41.90 -2.64 -58.28
N ILE A 9 -41.94 -3.60 -59.21
CA ILE A 9 -41.27 -4.91 -59.02
C ILE A 9 -39.75 -4.76 -59.14
N LYS A 10 -39.24 -3.92 -60.03
CA LYS A 10 -37.80 -3.64 -60.14
C LYS A 10 -37.25 -2.89 -58.93
N GLU A 11 -38.01 -1.95 -58.37
CA GLU A 11 -37.62 -1.15 -57.20
C GLU A 11 -37.68 -1.98 -55.90
N ALA A 12 -38.66 -2.89 -55.77
CA ALA A 12 -38.72 -3.86 -54.67
C ALA A 12 -37.59 -4.91 -54.73
N ALA A 13 -37.19 -5.36 -55.93
CA ALA A 13 -36.07 -6.30 -56.11
C ALA A 13 -34.70 -5.65 -55.82
N ALA A 14 -34.53 -4.35 -56.13
CA ALA A 14 -33.32 -3.59 -55.80
C ALA A 14 -33.18 -3.35 -54.29
N ALA A 15 -34.30 -3.10 -53.58
CA ALA A 15 -34.31 -2.96 -52.12
C ALA A 15 -33.98 -4.28 -51.39
N ALA A 16 -34.40 -5.43 -51.94
CA ALA A 16 -34.08 -6.76 -51.38
C ALA A 16 -32.61 -7.18 -51.58
N ALA A 17 -31.91 -6.59 -52.57
CA ALA A 17 -30.48 -6.82 -52.81
C ALA A 17 -29.56 -5.98 -51.91
N MET A 18 -30.13 -5.04 -51.13
CA MET A 18 -29.37 -4.10 -50.29
C MET A 18 -29.44 -4.41 -48.78
N SER A 19 -29.86 -5.63 -48.40
CA SER A 19 -29.52 -6.20 -47.09
C SER A 19 -28.12 -6.82 -47.16
N GLY A 20 -27.13 -5.96 -47.38
CA GLY A 20 -25.72 -6.31 -47.25
C GLY A 20 -25.49 -6.95 -45.88
N SER A 21 -24.88 -8.15 -45.92
CA SER A 21 -24.42 -8.95 -44.79
C SER A 21 -24.33 -8.16 -43.49
N LEU A 22 -25.23 -8.42 -42.54
CA LEU A 22 -25.31 -7.73 -41.25
C LEU A 22 -24.04 -7.85 -40.39
N PHE A 23 -23.07 -8.64 -40.82
CA PHE A 23 -21.74 -8.69 -40.24
C PHE A 23 -20.71 -8.67 -41.36
N SER A 24 -19.83 -7.67 -41.36
CA SER A 24 -18.63 -7.69 -42.20
C SER A 24 -17.73 -8.84 -41.75
N THR A 25 -16.96 -9.44 -42.66
CA THR A 25 -15.93 -10.43 -42.31
C THR A 25 -15.01 -9.90 -41.21
N PHE A 26 -14.78 -8.58 -41.16
CA PHE A 26 -14.01 -7.92 -40.12
C PHE A 26 -14.66 -8.00 -38.72
N ASP A 27 -15.98 -7.86 -38.63
CA ASP A 27 -16.71 -7.93 -37.35
C ASP A 27 -16.68 -9.36 -36.78
N ILE A 28 -16.77 -10.36 -37.66
CA ILE A 28 -16.65 -11.77 -37.29
C ILE A 28 -15.24 -12.04 -36.76
N ILE A 29 -14.20 -11.50 -37.39
CA ILE A 29 -12.81 -11.63 -36.92
C ILE A 29 -12.64 -10.96 -35.54
N MET A 30 -13.23 -9.77 -35.33
CA MET A 30 -13.17 -9.09 -34.04
C MET A 30 -13.88 -9.88 -32.93
N LEU A 31 -15.04 -10.47 -33.21
CA LEU A 31 -15.77 -11.31 -32.26
C LEU A 31 -14.98 -12.56 -31.87
N VAL A 32 -14.31 -13.21 -32.83
CA VAL A 32 -13.48 -14.40 -32.56
C VAL A 32 -12.27 -14.05 -31.67
N ILE A 33 -11.63 -12.90 -31.90
CA ILE A 33 -10.50 -12.43 -31.08
C ILE A 33 -10.99 -12.11 -29.65
N LEU A 34 -12.12 -11.41 -29.50
CA LEU A 34 -12.70 -11.11 -28.19
C LEU A 34 -13.07 -12.38 -27.41
N PHE A 35 -13.66 -13.35 -28.09
CA PHE A 35 -14.02 -14.63 -27.47
C PHE A 35 -12.78 -15.45 -27.09
N GLY A 36 -11.75 -15.45 -27.94
CA GLY A 36 -10.46 -16.08 -27.63
C GLY A 36 -9.77 -15.44 -26.43
N ALA A 37 -9.78 -14.11 -26.34
CA ALA A 37 -9.24 -13.38 -25.19
C ALA A 37 -10.05 -13.66 -23.91
N ALA A 38 -11.38 -13.75 -23.99
CA ALA A 38 -12.24 -14.09 -22.86
C ALA A 38 -12.02 -15.53 -22.38
N VAL A 39 -11.89 -16.50 -23.30
CA VAL A 39 -11.57 -17.90 -22.97
C VAL A 39 -10.18 -18.02 -22.38
N TRP A 40 -9.18 -17.31 -22.94
CA TRP A 40 -7.83 -17.25 -22.39
C TRP A 40 -7.81 -16.60 -21.02
N TRP A 41 -8.57 -15.53 -20.79
CA TRP A 41 -8.70 -14.86 -19.49
C TRP A 41 -9.40 -15.75 -18.46
N LEU A 42 -10.45 -16.48 -18.85
CA LEU A 42 -11.11 -17.49 -18.00
C LEU A 42 -10.17 -18.65 -17.65
N TYR A 43 -9.38 -19.12 -18.63
CA TYR A 43 -8.40 -20.18 -18.39
C TYR A 43 -7.23 -19.69 -17.52
N SER A 44 -6.77 -18.46 -17.73
CA SER A 44 -5.73 -17.82 -16.92
C SER A 44 -6.20 -17.59 -15.48
N SER A 45 -7.46 -17.16 -15.30
CA SER A 45 -8.06 -16.97 -13.98
C SER A 45 -8.24 -18.30 -13.22
N ARG A 46 -8.44 -19.42 -13.92
CA ARG A 46 -8.44 -20.76 -13.30
C ARG A 46 -7.04 -21.25 -12.92
N LYS A 47 -5.97 -20.78 -13.57
CA LYS A 47 -4.59 -21.21 -13.28
C LYS A 47 -4.01 -20.52 -12.04
N GLU A 48 -4.49 -19.33 -11.68
CA GLU A 48 -4.16 -18.68 -10.40
C GLU A 48 -4.80 -19.43 -9.21
N ASN A 49 -6.10 -19.70 -9.25
CA ASN A 49 -6.78 -20.43 -8.16
C ASN A 49 -6.20 -21.84 -7.91
N LYS A 50 -5.68 -22.51 -8.94
CA LYS A 50 -5.06 -23.85 -8.77
C LYS A 50 -3.68 -23.80 -8.11
N LYS A 51 -2.96 -22.67 -8.16
CA LYS A 51 -1.72 -22.49 -7.40
C LYS A 51 -2.04 -22.30 -5.90
N ASP A 52 -3.12 -21.62 -5.59
CA ASP A 52 -3.57 -21.39 -4.21
C ASP A 52 -4.06 -22.71 -3.56
N ASP A 53 -4.79 -23.55 -4.31
CA ASP A 53 -5.23 -24.87 -3.84
C ASP A 53 -4.07 -25.88 -3.66
N LEU A 54 -3.03 -25.80 -4.51
CA LEU A 54 -1.82 -26.63 -4.37
C LEU A 54 -0.92 -26.19 -3.21
N LEU A 55 -0.99 -24.92 -2.80
CA LEU A 55 -0.31 -24.41 -1.61
C LEU A 55 -1.05 -24.78 -0.31
N LEU A 56 -2.38 -24.93 -0.35
CA LEU A 56 -3.20 -25.45 0.77
C LEU A 56 -2.99 -26.95 1.02
N SER A 57 -2.76 -27.74 -0.05
CA SER A 57 -2.48 -29.19 0.02
C SER A 57 -1.16 -29.56 0.72
N LYS A 58 -0.26 -28.58 0.93
CA LYS A 58 1.06 -28.79 1.54
C LYS A 58 1.11 -28.53 3.05
N TYR A 59 -0.03 -28.33 3.71
CA TYR A 59 -0.14 -28.39 5.17
C TYR A 59 -0.28 -29.85 5.63
N SER A 60 0.78 -30.62 5.45
CA SER A 60 0.96 -31.91 6.14
C SER A 60 1.89 -31.68 7.34
N ILE A 61 1.33 -31.92 8.53
CA ILE A 61 1.91 -31.72 9.85
C ILE A 61 3.27 -32.44 9.98
N GLN A 62 4.30 -31.71 10.42
CA GLN A 62 5.55 -32.29 10.96
C GLN A 62 5.96 -31.57 12.27
N PRO A 63 6.60 -32.28 13.21
CA PRO A 63 6.67 -31.89 14.62
C PRO A 63 7.83 -30.95 14.95
N ALA A 64 7.63 -30.21 16.06
CA ALA A 64 8.56 -29.52 16.95
C ALA A 64 10.00 -29.23 16.46
N GLY A 65 10.31 -27.93 16.33
CA GLY A 65 11.69 -27.41 16.36
C GLY A 65 12.14 -26.75 15.07
N SER A 66 11.52 -25.63 14.67
CA SER A 66 12.19 -24.60 13.86
C SER A 66 11.34 -23.33 13.86
N ILE A 67 12.04 -22.19 13.84
CA ILE A 67 11.51 -20.83 13.83
C ILE A 67 10.43 -20.73 12.76
N GLN A 68 9.21 -20.37 13.19
CA GLN A 68 8.10 -20.01 12.30
C GLN A 68 8.55 -18.79 11.50
N VAL A 69 9.06 -19.02 10.30
CA VAL A 69 9.31 -17.95 9.34
C VAL A 69 7.93 -17.49 8.88
N THR A 70 7.42 -16.44 9.53
CA THR A 70 6.18 -15.76 9.16
C THR A 70 6.20 -15.48 7.66
N GLU A 71 5.33 -16.14 6.88
CA GLU A 71 5.24 -15.93 5.43
C GLU A 71 4.84 -14.47 5.07
N ASN A 72 4.44 -13.68 6.07
CA ASN A 72 4.11 -12.26 5.97
C ASN A 72 5.22 -11.27 6.40
N SER A 73 6.48 -11.68 6.45
CA SER A 73 7.62 -10.77 6.73
C SER A 73 7.65 -9.55 5.80
N PHE A 74 7.49 -8.35 6.36
CA PHE A 74 7.55 -7.10 5.59
C PHE A 74 8.97 -6.83 5.10
N ILE A 75 10.00 -7.28 5.82
CA ILE A 75 11.41 -7.16 5.40
C ILE A 75 11.64 -7.92 4.09
N LYS A 76 11.09 -9.14 3.95
CA LYS A 76 11.16 -9.88 2.68
C LYS A 76 10.44 -9.16 1.55
N LYS A 77 9.27 -8.56 1.84
CA LYS A 77 8.52 -7.75 0.87
C LYS A 77 9.32 -6.52 0.43
N LEU A 78 10.02 -5.85 1.35
CA LEU A 78 10.92 -4.73 1.03
C LEU A 78 12.08 -5.17 0.14
N GLN A 79 12.80 -6.22 0.52
CA GLN A 79 13.96 -6.73 -0.22
C GLN A 79 13.60 -7.23 -1.63
N SER A 80 12.56 -8.06 -1.76
CA SER A 80 12.12 -8.62 -3.05
C SER A 80 11.64 -7.58 -4.04
N SER A 81 11.11 -6.46 -3.55
CA SER A 81 10.62 -5.36 -4.39
C SER A 81 11.60 -4.21 -4.57
N GLY A 82 12.78 -4.29 -3.94
CA GLY A 82 13.78 -3.22 -3.94
C GLY A 82 13.24 -1.92 -3.33
N ARG A 83 12.41 -2.04 -2.28
CA ARG A 83 11.87 -0.92 -1.51
C ARG A 83 12.76 -0.69 -0.28
N SER A 84 12.96 0.58 0.06
CA SER A 84 13.78 1.00 1.20
C SER A 84 13.01 1.89 2.17
N LEU A 85 11.80 2.31 1.82
CA LEU A 85 10.93 3.11 2.68
C LEU A 85 9.74 2.26 3.11
N VAL A 86 9.48 2.21 4.41
CA VAL A 86 8.25 1.64 4.99
C VAL A 86 7.54 2.72 5.79
N VAL A 87 6.24 2.86 5.59
CA VAL A 87 5.39 3.79 6.32
C VAL A 87 4.34 2.99 7.09
N PHE A 88 4.49 2.93 8.40
CA PHE A 88 3.52 2.34 9.32
C PHE A 88 2.43 3.36 9.65
N TYR A 89 1.20 2.91 9.82
CA TYR A 89 0.08 3.78 10.20
C TYR A 89 -0.66 3.26 11.43
N GLY A 90 -0.93 4.14 12.38
CA GLY A 90 -1.84 3.89 13.50
C GLY A 90 -3.09 4.73 13.31
N SER A 91 -4.22 4.12 12.91
CA SER A 91 -5.41 4.87 12.51
C SER A 91 -6.70 4.08 12.73
N GLN A 92 -7.67 4.67 13.46
CA GLN A 92 -9.00 4.06 13.63
C GLN A 92 -9.97 4.36 12.48
N THR A 93 -9.89 5.56 11.89
CA THR A 93 -10.88 6.05 10.89
C THR A 93 -10.27 6.21 9.50
N GLY A 94 -9.22 5.45 9.17
CA GLY A 94 -8.53 5.49 7.86
C GLY A 94 -7.76 6.78 7.50
N THR A 95 -7.85 7.86 8.30
CA THR A 95 -7.16 9.14 7.98
C THR A 95 -5.64 9.01 8.00
N GLY A 96 -5.09 8.28 8.97
CA GLY A 96 -3.65 8.04 9.06
C GLY A 96 -3.16 7.10 7.96
N GLU A 97 -3.96 6.09 7.61
CA GLU A 97 -3.69 5.15 6.53
C GLU A 97 -3.61 5.87 5.17
N GLU A 98 -4.61 6.68 4.83
CA GLU A 98 -4.62 7.42 3.57
C GLU A 98 -3.40 8.35 3.48
N PHE A 99 -3.06 9.00 4.58
CA PHE A 99 -1.89 9.86 4.66
C PHE A 99 -0.58 9.07 4.49
N ALA A 100 -0.42 7.93 5.16
CA ALA A 100 0.72 7.04 5.00
C ALA A 100 0.87 6.56 3.53
N GLY A 101 -0.24 6.23 2.87
CA GLY A 101 -0.28 5.90 1.44
C GLY A 101 0.19 7.04 0.54
N ARG A 102 -0.18 8.28 0.85
CA ARG A 102 0.32 9.46 0.14
C ARG A 102 1.83 9.64 0.38
N LEU A 103 2.30 9.49 1.61
CA LEU A 103 3.72 9.59 1.95
C LEU A 103 4.58 8.54 1.24
N ALA A 104 4.14 7.27 1.22
CA ALA A 104 4.86 6.18 0.56
C ALA A 104 4.97 6.41 -0.96
N LYS A 105 3.91 6.94 -1.60
CA LYS A 105 3.92 7.30 -3.02
C LYS A 105 4.87 8.46 -3.31
N GLU A 106 4.95 9.44 -2.41
CA GLU A 106 5.80 10.61 -2.55
C GLU A 106 7.29 10.29 -2.43
N GLY A 107 7.65 9.24 -1.69
CA GLY A 107 9.03 8.74 -1.64
C GLY A 107 9.62 8.43 -3.03
N ILE A 108 8.78 8.01 -3.99
CA ILE A 108 9.20 7.69 -5.35
C ILE A 108 9.87 8.91 -6.02
N ARG A 109 9.37 10.13 -5.75
CA ARG A 109 9.95 11.37 -6.31
C ARG A 109 11.38 11.62 -5.83
N TYR A 110 11.72 11.08 -4.66
CA TYR A 110 13.03 11.23 -4.02
C TYR A 110 13.87 9.95 -4.10
N LYS A 111 13.60 9.09 -5.10
CA LYS A 111 14.35 7.85 -5.38
C LYS A 111 14.25 6.77 -4.28
N MET A 112 13.25 6.84 -3.39
CA MET A 112 12.96 5.78 -2.43
C MET A 112 11.59 5.17 -2.70
N LYS A 113 11.55 3.88 -3.04
CA LYS A 113 10.27 3.19 -3.21
C LYS A 113 9.70 2.85 -1.84
N GLY A 114 8.53 3.42 -1.54
CA GLY A 114 7.79 3.19 -0.30
C GLY A 114 6.82 2.01 -0.38
N MET A 115 6.54 1.41 0.77
CA MET A 115 5.32 0.64 1.02
C MET A 115 4.63 1.13 2.29
N VAL A 116 3.33 0.86 2.38
CA VAL A 116 2.53 1.07 3.58
C VAL A 116 2.38 -0.28 4.28
N ALA A 117 2.43 -0.29 5.61
CA ALA A 117 2.26 -1.48 6.41
C ALA A 117 1.40 -1.17 7.65
N ASP A 118 0.53 -2.10 8.01
CA ASP A 118 -0.15 -2.05 9.31
C ASP A 118 0.78 -2.67 10.37
N PRO A 119 1.11 -1.96 11.47
CA PRO A 119 1.86 -2.55 12.58
C PRO A 119 1.17 -3.76 13.22
N GLU A 120 -0.15 -3.91 13.15
CA GLU A 120 -0.87 -5.08 13.69
C GLU A 120 -0.65 -6.34 12.83
N GLU A 121 -0.54 -6.17 11.51
CA GLU A 121 -0.32 -7.27 10.57
C GLU A 121 1.17 -7.65 10.40
N CYS A 122 2.07 -6.85 10.98
CA CYS A 122 3.51 -7.00 10.86
C CYS A 122 4.14 -7.46 12.16
N ASP A 123 5.11 -8.36 12.05
CA ASP A 123 5.98 -8.69 13.17
C ASP A 123 6.98 -7.54 13.41
N MET A 124 6.72 -6.72 14.42
CA MET A 124 7.54 -5.55 14.74
C MET A 124 8.93 -5.91 15.27
N GLU A 125 9.20 -7.17 15.66
CA GLU A 125 10.55 -7.61 15.97
C GLU A 125 11.47 -7.56 14.74
N GLU A 126 10.92 -7.71 13.54
CA GLU A 126 11.65 -7.60 12.29
C GLU A 126 12.16 -6.17 12.01
N LEU A 127 11.69 -5.16 12.74
CA LEU A 127 12.18 -3.79 12.64
C LEU A 127 13.69 -3.70 12.91
N THR A 128 14.22 -4.58 13.77
CA THR A 128 15.66 -4.72 14.07
C THR A 128 16.49 -5.12 12.84
N LYS A 129 15.88 -5.80 11.86
CA LYS A 129 16.49 -6.26 10.60
C LYS A 129 16.42 -5.20 9.50
N LEU A 130 15.69 -4.09 9.70
CA LEU A 130 15.57 -3.04 8.70
C LEU A 130 16.92 -2.36 8.39
N LYS A 131 17.86 -2.39 9.34
CA LYS A 131 19.25 -1.92 9.15
C LYS A 131 20.03 -2.66 8.05
N ASP A 132 19.62 -3.89 7.72
CA ASP A 132 20.27 -4.70 6.68
C ASP A 132 19.92 -4.20 5.27
N ILE A 133 18.85 -3.39 5.14
CA ILE A 133 18.44 -2.80 3.86
C ILE A 133 19.18 -1.46 3.68
N PRO A 134 19.88 -1.26 2.56
CA PRO A 134 20.61 -0.03 2.31
C PRO A 134 19.66 1.17 2.17
N ASN A 135 20.02 2.29 2.78
CA ASN A 135 19.24 3.53 2.79
C ASN A 135 17.79 3.31 3.27
N SER A 136 17.61 2.41 4.25
CA SER A 136 16.31 2.13 4.80
C SER A 136 15.81 3.29 5.68
N LEU A 137 14.49 3.48 5.66
CA LEU A 137 13.79 4.47 6.49
C LEU A 137 12.43 3.90 6.92
N ALA A 138 12.18 3.90 8.23
CA ALA A 138 10.86 3.63 8.80
C ALA A 138 10.16 4.95 9.16
N VAL A 139 8.96 5.17 8.65
CA VAL A 139 8.13 6.32 9.01
C VAL A 139 6.90 5.82 9.76
N PHE A 140 6.58 6.44 10.90
CA PHE A 140 5.43 6.07 11.72
C PHE A 140 4.39 7.18 11.72
N CYS A 141 3.22 6.95 11.11
CA CYS A 141 2.09 7.86 11.09
C CYS A 141 1.06 7.43 12.12
N VAL A 142 1.19 7.90 13.36
CA VAL A 142 0.39 7.42 14.49
C VAL A 142 -0.61 8.48 14.98
N ALA A 143 -1.86 8.08 15.14
CA ALA A 143 -2.87 8.91 15.78
C ALA A 143 -2.91 8.66 17.29
N THR A 144 -3.26 9.71 18.04
CA THR A 144 -3.53 9.62 19.48
C THR A 144 -5.04 9.64 19.70
N TYR A 145 -5.53 8.72 20.55
CA TYR A 145 -6.94 8.56 20.88
C TYR A 145 -7.18 8.69 22.40
N GLY A 146 -8.41 9.04 22.77
CA GLY A 146 -8.85 9.14 24.16
C GLY A 146 -7.95 10.03 25.01
N GLU A 147 -7.43 9.45 26.09
CA GLU A 147 -6.60 10.10 27.11
C GLU A 147 -5.09 10.00 26.81
N GLY A 148 -4.71 9.91 25.54
CA GLY A 148 -3.30 9.82 25.13
C GLY A 148 -2.85 8.42 24.72
N ASP A 149 -3.80 7.50 24.52
CA ASP A 149 -3.54 6.11 24.11
C ASP A 149 -3.32 5.99 22.60
N PRO A 150 -2.56 4.96 22.15
CA PRO A 150 -2.43 4.64 20.73
C PRO A 150 -3.76 4.15 20.14
N THR A 151 -3.80 4.03 18.82
CA THR A 151 -4.90 3.33 18.12
C THR A 151 -4.79 1.83 18.34
N ASP A 152 -5.92 1.10 18.22
CA ASP A 152 -5.95 -0.35 18.49
C ASP A 152 -4.91 -1.10 17.66
N ASN A 153 -4.82 -0.80 16.36
CA ASN A 153 -3.86 -1.43 15.45
C ASN A 153 -2.38 -1.12 15.78
N ALA A 154 -2.10 -0.08 16.57
CA ALA A 154 -0.75 0.30 16.99
C ALA A 154 -0.47 -0.05 18.46
N MET A 155 -1.45 -0.61 19.18
CA MET A 155 -1.36 -0.88 20.62
C MET A 155 -0.26 -1.89 20.93
N ASP A 156 -0.22 -3.00 20.20
CA ASP A 156 0.78 -4.05 20.41
C ASP A 156 2.20 -3.53 20.16
N PHE A 157 2.40 -2.71 19.12
CA PHE A 157 3.67 -2.07 18.85
C PHE A 157 4.07 -1.07 19.96
N TYR A 158 3.11 -0.29 20.45
CA TYR A 158 3.34 0.65 21.54
C TYR A 158 3.77 -0.06 22.82
N GLU A 159 3.08 -1.14 23.20
CA GLU A 159 3.42 -1.94 24.38
C GLU A 159 4.74 -2.70 24.20
N TRP A 160 5.06 -3.16 22.99
CA TRP A 160 6.37 -3.74 22.67
C TRP A 160 7.52 -2.73 22.88
N LEU A 161 7.36 -1.48 22.42
CA LEU A 161 8.36 -0.42 22.66
C LEU A 161 8.47 -0.06 24.14
N LYS A 162 7.36 -0.08 24.88
CA LYS A 162 7.28 0.34 26.28
C LYS A 162 7.85 -0.68 27.24
N ASN A 163 7.46 -1.95 27.07
CA ASN A 163 7.86 -3.04 27.97
C ASN A 163 9.12 -3.76 27.50
N GLY A 164 9.44 -3.67 26.21
CA GLY A 164 10.63 -4.26 25.62
C GLY A 164 11.86 -3.35 25.68
N GLU A 165 13.00 -3.96 25.42
CA GLU A 165 14.29 -3.30 25.20
C GLU A 165 14.94 -3.78 23.88
N PRO A 166 14.26 -3.62 22.73
CA PRO A 166 14.82 -4.05 21.46
C PRO A 166 16.01 -3.16 21.07
N ASP A 167 17.08 -3.77 20.56
CA ASP A 167 18.20 -3.02 19.99
C ASP A 167 17.83 -2.49 18.60
N LEU A 168 17.51 -1.20 18.52
CA LEU A 168 17.19 -0.49 17.28
C LEU A 168 18.41 0.24 16.69
N THR A 169 19.62 -0.10 17.13
CA THR A 169 20.84 0.52 16.61
C THR A 169 20.96 0.36 15.10
N GLY A 170 21.13 1.48 14.41
CA GLY A 170 21.24 1.55 12.94
C GLY A 170 19.90 1.70 12.22
N LEU A 171 18.77 1.65 12.92
CA LEU A 171 17.47 1.99 12.35
C LEU A 171 17.36 3.50 12.12
N ASN A 172 17.06 3.91 10.89
CA ASN A 172 16.67 5.29 10.61
C ASN A 172 15.14 5.39 10.70
N TYR A 173 14.65 6.32 11.52
CA TYR A 173 13.21 6.51 11.68
C TYR A 173 12.78 7.97 11.70
N ALA A 174 11.50 8.19 11.38
CA ALA A 174 10.80 9.46 11.57
C ALA A 174 9.38 9.20 12.07
N VAL A 175 8.90 9.99 13.03
CA VAL A 175 7.54 9.87 13.56
C VAL A 175 6.70 11.07 13.16
N PHE A 176 5.47 10.81 12.76
CA PHE A 176 4.48 11.80 12.40
C PHE A 176 3.20 11.55 13.20
N GLY A 177 2.89 12.48 14.10
CA GLY A 177 1.74 12.43 14.97
C GLY A 177 0.51 13.09 14.37
N LEU A 178 -0.62 12.38 14.44
CA LEU A 178 -1.94 12.92 14.14
C LEU A 178 -2.72 13.13 15.45
N GLY A 179 -2.78 14.37 15.92
CA GLY A 179 -3.43 14.74 17.17
C GLY A 179 -4.56 15.75 16.97
N ASN A 180 -5.34 16.01 18.01
CA ASN A 180 -6.30 17.11 18.02
C ASN A 180 -6.07 17.97 19.26
N LYS A 181 -5.85 19.28 19.06
CA LYS A 181 -5.54 20.25 20.11
C LYS A 181 -6.70 20.50 21.09
N THR A 182 -7.91 20.02 20.77
CA THR A 182 -9.04 20.08 21.70
C THR A 182 -8.93 19.06 22.82
N TYR A 183 -8.08 18.04 22.67
CA TYR A 183 -7.79 17.05 23.71
C TYR A 183 -6.59 17.49 24.52
N GLU A 184 -6.58 17.13 25.81
CA GLU A 184 -5.48 17.44 26.72
C GLU A 184 -4.16 16.81 26.25
N HIS A 185 -4.23 15.57 25.78
CA HIS A 185 -3.09 14.79 25.32
C HIS A 185 -2.80 14.96 23.82
N TYR A 186 -2.35 16.15 23.42
CA TYR A 186 -2.00 16.44 22.03
C TYR A 186 -0.76 15.64 21.58
N ASN A 187 -0.95 14.66 20.68
CA ASN A 187 0.11 13.83 20.07
C ASN A 187 0.97 13.03 21.09
N ALA A 188 0.41 12.70 22.26
CA ALA A 188 1.16 12.03 23.32
C ALA A 188 1.85 10.74 22.84
N VAL A 189 1.16 9.93 22.05
CA VAL A 189 1.68 8.67 21.49
C VAL A 189 2.89 8.90 20.58
N ALA A 190 2.78 9.85 19.66
CA ALA A 190 3.86 10.15 18.71
C ALA A 190 5.11 10.67 19.43
N ILE A 191 4.93 11.54 20.42
CA ILE A 191 6.01 12.10 21.24
C ILE A 191 6.69 10.98 22.04
N TYR A 192 5.88 10.11 22.66
CA TYR A 192 6.41 8.97 23.43
C TYR A 192 7.20 8.01 22.54
N MET A 193 6.62 7.57 21.43
CA MET A 193 7.27 6.64 20.51
C MET A 193 8.55 7.22 19.92
N ASP A 194 8.54 8.50 19.56
CA ASP A 194 9.72 9.18 19.02
C ASP A 194 10.86 9.23 20.03
N LYS A 195 10.57 9.54 21.30
CA LYS A 195 11.57 9.52 22.38
C LYS A 195 12.04 8.11 22.69
N ARG A 196 11.12 7.16 22.80
CA ARG A 196 11.43 5.77 23.17
C ARG A 196 12.30 5.08 22.11
N MET A 197 12.05 5.32 20.83
CA MET A 197 12.89 4.78 19.75
C MET A 197 14.33 5.34 19.80
N GLU A 198 14.49 6.62 20.13
CA GLU A 198 15.82 7.23 20.32
C GLU A 198 16.56 6.60 21.51
N GLU A 199 15.87 6.38 22.63
CA GLU A 199 16.42 5.69 23.81
C GLU A 199 16.87 4.26 23.50
N LEU A 200 16.20 3.58 22.57
CA LEU A 200 16.51 2.21 22.11
C LEU A 200 17.60 2.16 21.02
N GLY A 201 18.25 3.29 20.71
CA GLY A 201 19.39 3.38 19.78
C GLY A 201 19.03 3.68 18.33
N ALA A 202 17.75 3.89 18.00
CA ALA A 202 17.35 4.29 16.67
C ALA A 202 17.80 5.73 16.36
N THR A 203 18.12 6.02 15.10
CA THR A 203 18.50 7.35 14.63
C THR A 203 17.28 8.11 14.12
N ARG A 204 16.91 9.19 14.82
CA ARG A 204 15.90 10.14 14.33
C ARG A 204 16.43 10.90 13.11
N VAL A 205 15.83 10.70 11.95
CA VAL A 205 16.26 11.40 10.72
C VAL A 205 15.70 12.81 10.63
N TYR A 206 14.50 13.03 11.13
CA TYR A 206 13.84 14.32 11.09
C TYR A 206 13.02 14.56 12.37
N GLU A 207 12.82 15.82 12.73
CA GLU A 207 12.05 16.20 13.92
C GLU A 207 10.63 15.65 13.86
N CYS A 208 10.11 15.16 14.99
CA CYS A 208 8.77 14.59 15.09
C CYS A 208 7.71 15.55 14.52
N GLY A 209 6.96 15.10 13.52
CA GLY A 209 5.96 15.91 12.84
C GLY A 209 4.65 15.93 13.63
N LEU A 210 4.37 16.99 14.38
CA LEU A 210 3.14 17.12 15.17
C LEU A 210 2.07 17.87 14.38
N VAL A 211 1.03 17.16 13.94
CA VAL A 211 -0.02 17.77 13.10
C VAL A 211 -1.41 17.62 13.72
N LEU A 212 -2.25 18.62 13.46
CA LEU A 212 -3.66 18.59 13.82
C LEU A 212 -4.43 17.73 12.80
N LYS A 213 -5.13 16.67 13.22
CA LYS A 213 -5.89 15.75 12.35
C LYS A 213 -6.80 16.48 11.36
N MET A 214 -7.47 17.56 11.77
CA MET A 214 -8.32 18.36 10.87
C MET A 214 -7.55 19.02 9.72
N THR A 215 -6.27 19.34 9.91
CA THR A 215 -5.41 19.95 8.88
C THR A 215 -5.21 19.00 7.70
N LEU A 216 -5.12 17.70 7.95
CA LEU A 216 -5.01 16.68 6.91
C LEU A 216 -6.33 16.50 6.14
N SER A 217 -7.46 16.51 6.85
CA SER A 217 -8.79 16.39 6.25
C SER A 217 -9.13 17.56 5.32
N HIS A 218 -8.62 18.77 5.61
CA HIS A 218 -8.85 19.97 4.78
C HIS A 218 -7.82 20.14 3.64
N GLY A 219 -7.04 19.10 3.30
CA GLY A 219 -6.16 19.13 2.14
C GLY A 219 -4.90 20.00 2.30
N LYS A 220 -4.54 20.43 3.52
CA LYS A 220 -3.23 21.07 3.79
C LYS A 220 -2.13 19.99 3.84
N THR A 221 -1.87 19.37 2.70
CA THR A 221 -0.92 18.25 2.51
C THR A 221 0.55 18.68 2.48
N ASN A 222 0.83 19.97 2.30
CA ASN A 222 2.19 20.49 2.09
C ASN A 222 3.15 20.19 3.24
N PHE A 223 2.67 20.17 4.49
CA PHE A 223 3.52 19.91 5.64
C PHE A 223 4.03 18.46 5.67
N GLY A 224 3.13 17.49 5.44
CA GLY A 224 3.48 16.07 5.35
C GLY A 224 4.45 15.76 4.22
N LEU A 225 4.25 16.42 3.08
CA LEU A 225 5.15 16.31 1.92
C LEU A 225 6.56 16.82 2.23
N GLN A 226 6.67 17.98 2.88
CA GLN A 226 7.96 18.53 3.30
C GLN A 226 8.65 17.64 4.34
N PHE A 227 7.88 17.09 5.29
CA PHE A 227 8.39 16.16 6.29
C PHE A 227 9.03 14.94 5.64
N VAL A 228 8.34 14.28 4.71
CA VAL A 228 8.89 13.10 4.01
C VAL A 228 10.08 13.49 3.15
N LYS A 229 9.98 14.57 2.37
CA LYS A 229 11.10 15.08 1.58
C LYS A 229 12.35 15.22 2.44
N ASN A 230 12.27 15.95 3.54
CA ASN A 230 13.43 16.26 4.37
C ASN A 230 13.95 15.02 5.10
N SER A 231 13.07 14.13 5.55
CA SER A 231 13.44 12.84 6.15
C SER A 231 14.23 11.98 5.16
N ILE A 232 13.74 11.88 3.92
CA ILE A 232 14.39 11.12 2.85
C ILE A 232 15.74 11.73 2.47
N LEU A 233 15.79 13.05 2.25
CA LEU A 233 17.03 13.74 1.89
C LEU A 233 18.11 13.54 2.94
N LYS A 234 17.76 13.61 4.23
CA LYS A 234 18.72 13.41 5.32
C LYS A 234 19.26 11.98 5.40
N VAL A 235 18.45 10.97 5.06
CA VAL A 235 18.92 9.58 4.93
C VAL A 235 19.90 9.44 3.77
N LEU A 236 19.63 10.11 2.65
CA LEU A 236 20.49 10.05 1.45
C LEU A 236 21.79 10.86 1.62
N GLU A 237 21.76 11.99 2.34
CA GLU A 237 22.91 12.87 2.57
C GLU A 237 23.96 12.25 3.49
N LYS A 238 23.57 11.42 4.47
CA LYS A 238 24.48 10.74 5.42
C LYS A 238 25.54 9.85 4.77
N LYS A 239 25.48 9.64 3.45
CA LYS A 239 26.34 8.73 2.68
C LYS A 239 27.34 9.45 1.76
N ASN A 240 27.26 10.78 1.63
CA ASN A 240 28.26 11.61 0.95
C ASN A 240 29.20 12.27 1.96
#